data_AF-A0A8R7QGC1-F1
#
_entry.id   AF-A0A8R7QGC1-F1
#
_cell.length_a   1.000
_cell.length_b   1.000
_cell.length_c   1.000
_cell.angle_alpha   90.00
_cell.angle_beta   90.00
_cell.angle_gamma   90.00
#
_symmetry.space_group_name_H-M   'P 1'
#
loop_
_entity.id
_entity.type
_entity.pdbx_description
1 polymer ?
#
loop_
_entity_poly.entity_id
_entity_poly.type
_entity_poly.pdbx_seq_one_letter_code
_entity_poly.pdbx_strand_id
1 'polypeptide(L)'
;MAYKLQLPDSSRIHPVFHVSQLKPFTPDYSPVFSELPRTPDLTAAPLQPVTILERQMVKKGNNSVVQVRVQWSSLSSASATWEDYNVLRLRYPTAPCWEDGDAAQGGETVTPDTTGTSV
;
A
#
# COMPACT_ATOMS: atom_id res chain seq x y z
N MET A 1 -10.99 4.35 56.22
CA MET A 1 -10.42 3.36 57.17
C MET A 1 -8.93 3.62 57.28
N ALA A 2 -8.33 3.53 58.47
CA ALA A 2 -6.90 3.74 58.65
C ALA A 2 -6.22 2.42 59.09
N TYR A 3 -5.14 2.05 58.43
CA TYR A 3 -4.35 0.86 58.74
C TYR A 3 -3.00 1.29 59.30
N LYS A 4 -2.60 0.72 60.44
CA LYS A 4 -1.28 0.91 61.03
C LYS A 4 -0.41 -0.28 60.65
N LEU A 5 0.65 -0.03 59.88
CA LEU A 5 1.64 -1.05 59.51
C LEU A 5 2.67 -1.21 60.61
N GLN A 6 3.11 -2.44 60.85
CA GLN A 6 4.26 -2.75 61.71
C GLN A 6 5.55 -2.53 60.90
N LEU A 7 5.99 -1.28 60.80
CA LEU A 7 7.24 -0.93 60.15
C LEU A 7 8.41 -0.99 61.15
N PRO A 8 9.63 -1.30 60.69
CA PRO A 8 10.84 -1.21 61.52
C PRO A 8 11.08 0.20 62.05
N ASP A 9 11.74 0.31 63.22
CA ASP A 9 12.01 1.60 63.87
C ASP A 9 12.92 2.54 63.06
N SER A 10 13.67 2.02 62.10
CA SER A 10 14.48 2.79 61.16
C SER A 10 13.66 3.45 60.04
N SER A 11 12.36 3.16 59.96
CA SER A 11 11.48 3.69 58.93
C SER A 11 11.23 5.18 59.15
N ARG A 12 11.57 5.99 58.13
CA ARG A 12 11.36 7.45 58.15
C ARG A 12 9.98 7.88 57.65
N ILE A 13 9.10 6.92 57.38
CA ILE A 13 7.73 7.16 56.91
C ILE A 13 6.71 6.85 58.00
N HIS A 14 5.61 7.60 58.03
CA HIS A 14 4.56 7.40 59.03
C HIS A 14 3.86 6.03 58.86
N PRO A 15 3.65 5.27 59.94
CA PRO A 15 3.12 3.91 59.86
C PRO A 15 1.61 3.83 59.64
N VAL A 16 0.89 4.96 59.71
CA VAL A 16 -0.58 5.01 59.58
C VAL A 16 -0.95 5.52 58.20
N PHE A 17 -1.68 4.69 57.45
CA PHE A 17 -2.15 5.00 56.10
C PHE A 17 -3.67 5.02 56.08
N HIS A 18 -4.23 6.09 55.54
CA HIS A 18 -5.67 6.22 55.34
C HIS A 18 -6.03 5.67 53.96
N VAL A 19 -6.77 4.57 53.94
CA VAL A 19 -7.32 4.00 52.71
C VAL A 19 -8.77 4.46 52.64
N SER A 20 -9.05 5.42 51.76
CA SER A 20 -10.39 5.78 51.34
C SER A 20 -10.55 5.34 49.89
N GLN A 21 -11.55 4.49 49.63
CA GLN A 21 -12.00 4.07 48.30
C GLN A 21 -11.09 3.03 47.59
N LEU A 22 -11.18 1.77 48.05
CA LEU A 22 -10.77 0.65 47.20
C LEU A 22 -11.80 0.48 46.09
N LYS A 23 -11.38 0.64 44.83
CA LYS A 23 -12.20 0.23 43.69
C LYS A 23 -12.43 -1.28 43.78
N PRO A 24 -13.67 -1.79 43.70
CA PRO A 24 -13.92 -3.22 43.67
C PRO A 24 -13.12 -3.86 42.54
N PHE A 25 -12.40 -4.94 42.84
CA PHE A 25 -11.75 -5.74 41.82
C PHE A 25 -12.80 -6.54 41.06
N THR A 26 -13.03 -6.18 39.80
CA THR A 26 -13.86 -6.95 38.88
C THR A 26 -12.93 -7.88 38.11
N PRO A 27 -13.13 -9.22 38.16
CA PRO A 27 -12.35 -10.12 37.32
C PRO A 27 -12.61 -9.77 35.86
N ASP A 28 -11.55 -9.45 35.12
CA ASP A 28 -11.62 -9.27 33.69
C ASP A 28 -11.64 -10.65 33.03
N TYR A 29 -12.83 -11.08 32.60
CA TYR A 29 -13.02 -12.32 31.83
C TYR A 29 -12.80 -12.11 30.33
N SER A 30 -12.13 -11.03 29.93
CA SER A 30 -11.71 -10.85 28.54
C SER A 30 -10.88 -12.06 28.12
N PRO A 31 -11.29 -12.81 27.09
CA PRO A 31 -10.48 -13.89 26.57
C PRO A 31 -9.15 -13.30 26.13
N VAL A 32 -8.08 -13.66 26.85
CA VAL A 32 -6.72 -13.36 26.44
C VAL A 32 -6.47 -14.20 25.21
N PHE A 33 -6.57 -13.59 24.02
CA PHE A 33 -6.16 -14.24 22.79
C PHE A 33 -4.65 -14.39 22.81
N SER A 34 -4.18 -15.59 23.18
CA SER A 34 -2.76 -15.96 23.19
C SER A 34 -2.15 -16.00 21.79
N GLU A 35 -3.00 -16.12 20.76
CA GLU A 35 -2.59 -16.24 19.36
C GLU A 35 -2.93 -14.93 18.63
N LEU A 36 -1.89 -14.28 18.11
CA LEU A 36 -2.05 -13.14 17.22
C LEU A 36 -2.77 -13.61 15.94
N PRO A 37 -3.71 -12.83 15.38
CA PRO A 37 -4.30 -13.12 14.08
C PRO A 37 -3.16 -13.31 13.06
N ARG A 38 -3.20 -14.42 12.32
CA ARG A 38 -2.21 -14.65 11.26
C ARG A 38 -2.29 -13.49 10.29
N THR A 39 -1.14 -12.86 10.03
CA THR A 39 -1.04 -11.84 8.98
C THR A 39 -1.53 -12.47 7.68
N PRO A 40 -2.44 -11.81 6.93
CA PRO A 40 -2.85 -12.33 5.64
C PRO A 40 -1.61 -12.55 4.79
N ASP A 41 -1.52 -13.72 4.17
CA ASP A 41 -0.43 -14.02 3.26
C ASP A 41 -0.60 -13.17 2.00
N LEU A 42 0.16 -12.07 1.94
CA LEU A 42 0.17 -11.14 0.82
C LEU A 42 1.09 -11.61 -0.31
N THR A 43 1.53 -12.87 -0.33
CA THR A 43 2.16 -13.46 -1.52
C THR A 43 1.12 -13.68 -2.62
N ALA A 44 0.53 -12.58 -3.11
CA ALA A 44 -0.07 -12.59 -4.42
C ALA A 44 1.03 -13.00 -5.40
N ALA A 45 0.75 -13.98 -6.26
CA ALA A 45 1.67 -14.35 -7.33
C ALA A 45 2.10 -13.08 -8.07
N PRO A 46 3.40 -12.88 -8.33
CA PRO A 46 3.88 -11.65 -8.94
C PRO A 46 3.19 -11.45 -10.30
N LEU A 47 2.49 -10.33 -10.44
CA LEU A 47 1.88 -9.92 -11.70
C LEU A 47 2.97 -9.79 -12.77
N GLN A 48 2.86 -10.57 -13.85
CA GLN A 48 3.78 -10.51 -14.98
C GLN A 48 3.07 -9.88 -16.17
N PRO A 49 3.74 -9.01 -16.94
CA PRO A 49 3.15 -8.42 -18.13
C PRO A 49 3.08 -9.47 -19.26
N VAL A 50 1.88 -9.73 -19.76
CA VAL A 50 1.62 -10.80 -20.76
C VAL A 50 1.56 -10.24 -22.16
N THR A 51 0.89 -9.10 -22.35
CA THR A 51 0.67 -8.53 -23.69
C THR A 51 0.63 -7.02 -23.62
N ILE A 52 1.18 -6.35 -24.64
CA ILE A 52 1.00 -4.92 -24.85
C ILE A 52 -0.21 -4.72 -25.75
N LEU A 53 -1.24 -4.07 -25.24
CA LEU A 53 -2.50 -3.84 -25.94
C LEU A 53 -2.43 -2.60 -26.83
N GLU A 54 -1.82 -1.52 -26.34
CA GLU A 54 -1.77 -0.23 -27.01
C GLU A 54 -0.48 0.53 -26.69
N ARG A 55 -0.16 1.54 -27.51
CA ARG A 55 1.01 2.41 -27.33
C ARG A 55 0.60 3.86 -27.56
N GLN A 56 1.10 4.77 -26.74
CA GLN A 56 0.90 6.20 -26.93
C GLN A 56 2.16 6.98 -26.56
N MET A 57 2.29 8.19 -27.12
CA MET A 57 3.32 9.13 -26.74
C MET A 57 2.71 10.23 -25.88
N VAL A 58 3.21 10.39 -24.66
CA VAL A 58 2.73 11.41 -23.71
C VAL A 58 3.82 12.43 -23.43
N LYS A 59 3.43 13.70 -23.31
CA LYS A 59 4.33 14.76 -22.85
C LYS A 59 4.36 14.78 -21.33
N LYS A 60 5.50 14.44 -20.73
CA LYS A 60 5.78 14.54 -19.29
C LYS A 60 6.80 15.66 -19.06
N GLY A 61 6.30 16.83 -18.68
CA GLY A 61 7.11 18.04 -18.54
C GLY A 61 7.68 18.48 -19.91
N ASN A 62 9.01 18.57 -20.00
CA ASN A 62 9.71 18.93 -21.25
C ASN A 62 10.03 17.72 -22.14
N ASN A 63 9.74 16.49 -21.70
CA ASN A 63 10.09 15.28 -22.44
C ASN A 63 8.85 14.56 -22.98
N SER A 64 8.99 13.91 -24.13
CA SER A 64 8.02 12.95 -24.66
C SER A 64 8.41 11.54 -24.23
N VAL A 65 7.49 10.81 -23.60
CA VAL A 65 7.70 9.43 -23.12
C VAL A 65 6.72 8.50 -23.82
N VAL A 66 7.22 7.33 -24.24
CA VAL A 66 6.37 6.26 -24.78
C VAL A 66 5.76 5.48 -23.61
N GLN A 67 4.44 5.43 -23.59
CA GLN A 67 3.66 4.60 -22.68
C GLN A 67 3.02 3.44 -23.42
N VAL A 68 2.92 2.31 -22.74
CA VAL A 68 2.29 1.09 -23.24
C VAL A 68 1.19 0.65 -22.30
N ARG A 69 0.07 0.21 -22.85
CA ARG A 69 -1.05 -0.36 -22.10
C ARG A 69 -0.82 -1.85 -21.93
N VAL A 70 -0.63 -2.32 -20.71
CA VAL A 70 -0.13 -3.66 -20.41
C VAL A 70 -1.22 -4.52 -19.79
N GLN A 71 -1.46 -5.69 -20.38
CA GLN A 71 -2.25 -6.75 -19.76
C GLN A 71 -1.37 -7.58 -18.82
N TRP A 72 -1.87 -7.83 -17.60
CA TRP A 72 -1.18 -8.57 -16.56
C TRP A 72 -1.68 -10.02 -16.43
N SER A 73 -0.82 -10.94 -16.03
CA SER A 73 -1.07 -12.39 -16.05
C SER A 73 -2.29 -12.88 -15.27
N SER A 74 -2.58 -12.28 -14.12
CA SER A 74 -3.71 -12.64 -13.26
C SER A 74 -4.88 -11.65 -13.35
N LEU A 75 -4.86 -10.71 -14.32
CA LEU A 75 -5.89 -9.69 -14.48
C LEU A 75 -6.48 -9.72 -15.89
N SER A 76 -7.75 -9.32 -16.00
CA SER A 76 -8.40 -9.14 -17.30
C SER A 76 -7.83 -7.94 -18.05
N SER A 77 -8.02 -7.89 -19.37
CA SER A 77 -7.62 -6.75 -20.22
C SER A 77 -8.27 -5.42 -19.79
N ALA A 78 -9.43 -5.48 -19.14
CA ALA A 78 -10.09 -4.29 -18.57
C ALA A 78 -9.28 -3.64 -17.43
N SER A 79 -8.46 -4.44 -16.74
CA SER A 79 -7.58 -3.97 -15.65
C SER A 79 -6.16 -3.64 -16.13
N ALA A 80 -5.97 -3.50 -17.45
CA ALA A 80 -4.68 -3.12 -18.02
C ALA A 80 -4.28 -1.69 -17.62
N THR A 81 -3.01 -1.47 -17.31
CA THR A 81 -2.46 -0.18 -16.87
C THR A 81 -1.55 0.43 -17.93
N TRP A 82 -1.43 1.76 -17.92
CA TRP A 82 -0.46 2.48 -18.75
C TRP A 82 0.87 2.60 -18.01
N GLU A 83 1.92 1.99 -18.56
CA GLU A 83 3.26 1.97 -17.99
C GLU A 83 4.26 2.62 -18.95
N ASP A 84 5.31 3.24 -18.42
CA ASP A 84 6.38 3.81 -19.24
C ASP A 84 7.22 2.67 -19.84
N TYR A 85 7.35 2.63 -21.18
CA TYR A 85 7.96 1.51 -21.91
C TYR A 85 9.36 1.14 -21.39
N ASN A 86 10.23 2.14 -21.22
CA ASN A 86 11.61 1.92 -20.78
C ASN A 86 11.68 1.37 -19.35
N VAL A 87 10.79 1.84 -18.47
CA VAL A 87 10.71 1.38 -17.08
C VAL A 87 10.22 -0.06 -17.04
N LEU A 88 9.19 -0.36 -17.83
CA LEU A 88 8.64 -1.71 -17.94
C LEU A 88 9.66 -2.70 -18.50
N ARG A 89 10.41 -2.31 -19.54
CA ARG A 89 11.47 -3.12 -20.17
C ARG A 89 12.62 -3.40 -19.21
N LEU A 90 13.01 -2.42 -18.39
CA LEU A 90 14.05 -2.59 -17.38
C LEU A 90 13.58 -3.52 -16.26
N ARG A 91 12.32 -3.39 -15.82
CA ARG A 91 11.76 -4.18 -14.73
C ARG A 91 11.46 -5.63 -15.12
N TYR A 92 11.01 -5.86 -16.35
CA TYR A 92 10.62 -7.18 -16.84
C TYR A 92 11.33 -7.51 -18.15
N PRO A 93 12.66 -7.69 -18.17
CA PRO A 93 13.42 -7.85 -19.41
C PRO A 93 13.07 -9.12 -20.20
N THR A 94 12.61 -10.16 -19.52
CA THR A 94 12.28 -11.48 -20.08
C THR A 94 10.78 -11.77 -20.09
N ALA A 95 9.93 -10.73 -20.03
CA ALA A 95 8.50 -10.93 -20.06
C ALA A 95 8.00 -11.41 -21.44
N PRO A 96 6.93 -12.22 -21.48
CA PRO A 96 6.36 -12.74 -22.72
C PRO A 96 5.77 -11.64 -23.61
N CYS A 97 5.40 -10.48 -23.05
CA CYS A 97 4.85 -9.35 -23.82
C CYS A 97 5.81 -8.77 -24.88
N TRP A 98 7.07 -9.20 -24.88
CA TRP A 98 8.08 -8.80 -25.86
C TRP A 98 8.22 -9.75 -27.05
N GLU A 99 7.74 -10.99 -26.94
CA GLU A 99 8.01 -12.06 -27.93
C GLU A 99 7.10 -11.97 -29.16
N ASP A 100 5.93 -11.34 -29.05
CA ASP A 100 4.93 -11.25 -30.13
C ASP A 100 4.97 -9.96 -30.98
N GLY A 101 6.06 -9.19 -30.88
CA GLY A 101 6.41 -8.21 -31.90
C GLY A 101 5.76 -6.83 -31.77
N ASP A 102 6.48 -5.85 -32.30
CA ASP A 102 6.18 -4.43 -32.38
C ASP A 102 4.97 -4.06 -33.27
N ALA A 103 3.92 -4.88 -33.28
CA ALA A 103 2.83 -4.78 -34.23
C ALA A 103 1.45 -4.68 -33.55
N ALA A 104 1.05 -3.45 -33.17
CA ALA A 104 -0.36 -3.05 -33.17
C ALA A 104 -0.50 -1.51 -33.10
N GLN A 105 -0.68 -0.93 -34.29
CA GLN A 105 -1.56 0.19 -34.64
C GLN A 105 -1.42 1.51 -33.86
N GLY A 106 -0.85 2.52 -34.54
CA GLY A 106 -0.77 3.90 -34.06
C GLY A 106 -2.16 4.50 -33.84
N GLY A 107 -2.42 4.90 -32.60
CA GLY A 107 -3.55 5.73 -32.22
C GLY A 107 -3.26 7.20 -32.53
N GLU A 108 -4.14 7.77 -33.34
CA GLU A 108 -4.19 9.15 -33.81
C GLU A 108 -4.13 10.19 -32.67
N THR A 109 -3.13 11.07 -32.73
CA THR A 109 -3.04 12.26 -31.86
C THR A 109 -4.07 13.31 -32.29
N VAL A 110 -5.20 13.38 -31.59
CA VAL A 110 -6.07 14.57 -31.62
C VAL A 110 -5.62 15.52 -30.51
N THR A 111 -4.79 16.50 -30.86
CA THR A 111 -4.64 17.72 -30.05
C THR A 111 -5.70 18.72 -30.50
N PRO A 112 -6.61 19.20 -29.63
CA PRO A 112 -7.45 20.34 -29.99
C PRO A 112 -6.59 21.61 -30.02
N ASP A 113 -6.42 22.18 -31.22
CA ASP A 113 -5.85 23.52 -31.40
C ASP A 113 -6.82 24.55 -30.80
N THR A 114 -6.37 25.20 -29.73
CA THR A 114 -7.03 26.38 -29.17
C THR A 114 -6.49 27.59 -29.93
N THR A 115 -7.10 27.92 -31.06
CA THR A 115 -6.89 29.23 -31.68
C THR A 115 -7.85 30.23 -31.04
N GLY A 116 -7.36 30.90 -30.00
CA GLY A 116 -7.83 32.23 -29.65
C GLY A 116 -7.00 33.25 -30.42
N THR A 117 -7.63 34.13 -31.19
CA THR A 117 -7.09 35.47 -31.47
C THR A 117 -8.25 36.43 -31.75
N SER A 118 -8.30 37.42 -30.87
CA SER A 118 -9.09 38.64 -30.92
C SER A 118 -8.52 39.59 -31.98
N VAL A 119 -9.35 40.14 -32.86
CA VAL A 119 -9.85 41.54 -32.92
C VAL A 119 -10.82 41.68 -34.10
#